data_AF-A0A363UNK5-F1
#
_entry.id   AF-A0A363UNK5-F1
#
_cell.length_a   1.000
_cell.length_b   1.000
_cell.length_c   1.000
_cell.angle_alpha   90.00
_cell.angle_beta   90.00
_cell.angle_gamma   90.00
#
_symmetry.space_group_name_H-M   'P 1'
#
loop_
_entity.id
_entity.type
_entity.pdbx_description
1 polymer ?
#
loop_
_entity_poly.entity_id
_entity_poly.type
_entity_poly.pdbx_seq_one_letter_code
_entity_poly.pdbx_strand_id
1 'polypeptide(L)'
;MQIDDRLRRAALAEALAAVGARRRRPVRYACVAERWAKTGLRRSDLDHCVDRLVQRRGACLRFAAGQGDWLLSLTPAGASQLRKQRALWSPAGLRNALSLRRRRLRQRARQVCAGTVVRPSVERRQPA
;
A
#
# COMPACT_ATOMS: atom_id res chain seq x y z
N MET A 1 -5.15 12.43 17.65
CA MET A 1 -5.92 11.86 16.52
C MET A 1 -5.04 10.83 15.80
N GLN A 2 -5.32 9.54 15.95
CA GLN A 2 -4.57 8.48 15.25
C GLN A 2 -5.04 8.44 13.79
N ILE A 3 -4.16 8.78 12.86
CA ILE A 3 -4.43 8.67 11.44
C ILE A 3 -4.29 7.20 11.04
N ASP A 4 -5.27 6.68 10.28
CA ASP A 4 -5.24 5.31 9.78
C ASP A 4 -3.98 5.06 8.93
N ASP A 5 -3.25 4.00 9.25
CA ASP A 5 -2.06 3.55 8.52
C ASP A 5 -2.35 3.29 7.03
N ARG A 6 -3.59 2.96 6.68
CA ARG A 6 -4.05 2.85 5.29
C ARG A 6 -4.03 4.18 4.55
N LEU A 7 -4.47 5.24 5.22
CA LEU A 7 -4.52 6.58 4.64
C LEU A 7 -3.11 7.13 4.42
N ARG A 8 -2.20 6.92 5.38
CA ARG A 8 -0.78 7.27 5.24
C ARG A 8 -0.13 6.56 4.06
N ARG A 9 -0.39 5.26 3.89
CA ARG A 9 0.14 4.46 2.76
C ARG A 9 -0.43 4.92 1.41
N ALA A 10 -1.71 5.25 1.35
CA ALA A 10 -2.32 5.79 0.14
C ALA A 10 -1.71 7.14 -0.25
N ALA A 11 -1.57 8.06 0.72
CA ALA A 11 -0.93 9.35 0.53
C ALA A 11 0.54 9.20 0.06
N LEU A 12 1.29 8.27 0.63
CA LEU A 12 2.67 7.99 0.21
C LEU A 12 2.71 7.51 -1.25
N ALA A 13 1.84 6.57 -1.61
CA ALA A 13 1.79 6.02 -2.95
C ALA A 13 1.42 7.09 -3.98
N GLU A 14 0.53 8.01 -3.64
CA GLU A 14 0.17 9.15 -4.48
C GLU A 14 1.32 10.15 -4.61
N ALA A 15 1.98 10.51 -3.50
CA ALA A 15 3.12 11.42 -3.50
C ALA A 15 4.26 10.89 -4.38
N LEU A 16 4.63 9.62 -4.20
CA LEU A 16 5.66 8.95 -5.00
C LEU A 16 5.28 8.87 -6.48
N ALA A 17 4.01 8.58 -6.78
CA ALA A 17 3.52 8.53 -8.15
C ALA A 17 3.59 9.90 -8.84
N ALA A 18 3.21 10.97 -8.15
CA ALA A 18 3.21 12.32 -8.69
C ALA A 18 4.63 12.86 -8.94
N VAL A 19 5.61 12.46 -8.14
CA VAL A 19 7.03 12.77 -8.36
C VAL A 19 7.64 11.87 -9.45
N GLY A 20 6.88 10.90 -9.96
CA GLY A 20 7.35 10.00 -11.02
C GLY A 20 8.33 8.93 -10.51
N ALA A 21 8.25 8.57 -9.23
CA ALA A 21 9.00 7.46 -8.66
C ALA A 21 8.61 6.17 -9.39
N ARG A 22 9.56 5.61 -10.14
CA ARG A 22 9.42 4.36 -10.87
C ARG A 22 10.50 3.39 -10.43
N ARG A 23 10.36 2.13 -10.84
CA ARG A 23 11.40 1.11 -10.62
C ARG A 23 12.75 1.65 -11.08
N ARG A 24 13.75 1.63 -10.19
CA ARG A 24 15.15 2.06 -10.45
C ARG A 24 15.33 3.53 -10.88
N ARG A 25 14.29 4.37 -10.82
CA ARG A 25 14.45 5.82 -11.01
C ARG A 25 14.50 6.48 -9.63
N PRO A 26 15.68 6.93 -9.17
CA PRO A 26 15.77 7.69 -7.92
C PRO A 26 14.97 8.98 -8.05
N VAL A 27 14.28 9.34 -6.98
CA VAL A 27 13.62 10.63 -6.83
C VAL A 27 14.16 11.35 -5.61
N ARG A 28 14.21 12.67 -5.68
CA ARG A 28 14.63 13.52 -4.57
C ARG A 28 13.63 13.47 -3.43
N TYR A 29 14.12 13.30 -2.21
CA TYR A 29 13.29 13.23 -1.02
C TYR A 29 12.54 14.55 -0.78
N ALA A 30 13.18 15.69 -1.08
CA ALA A 30 12.53 17.00 -1.06
C ALA A 30 11.29 17.06 -1.98
N CYS A 31 11.36 16.53 -3.20
CA CYS A 31 10.19 16.52 -4.09
C CYS A 31 9.04 15.66 -3.54
N VAL A 32 9.36 14.54 -2.89
CA VAL A 32 8.36 13.70 -2.19
C VAL A 32 7.77 14.44 -0.99
N ALA A 33 8.60 15.19 -0.25
CA ALA A 33 8.20 16.05 0.86
C ALA A 33 7.15 17.09 0.46
N GLU A 34 7.45 17.84 -0.60
CA GLU A 34 6.58 18.90 -1.12
C GLU A 34 5.24 18.34 -1.56
N ARG A 35 5.27 17.17 -2.22
CA ARG A 35 4.03 16.52 -2.67
C ARG A 35 3.23 15.96 -1.49
N TRP A 36 3.91 15.42 -0.49
CA TRP A 36 3.28 14.97 0.76
C TRP A 36 2.62 16.12 1.51
N ALA A 37 3.27 17.29 1.60
CA ALA A 37 2.71 18.45 2.29
C ALA A 37 1.33 18.86 1.76
N LYS A 38 1.08 18.66 0.46
CA LYS A 38 -0.24 18.91 -0.17
C LYS A 38 -1.36 17.99 0.32
N THR A 39 -1.05 16.90 1.02
CA THR A 39 -2.03 15.98 1.60
C THR A 39 -2.56 16.45 2.96
N GLY A 40 -1.94 17.46 3.58
CA GLY A 40 -2.27 17.94 4.93
C GLY A 40 -1.79 17.03 6.07
N LEU A 41 -1.08 15.93 5.76
CA LEU A 41 -0.52 15.02 6.75
C LEU A 41 0.81 15.55 7.32
N ARG A 42 1.14 15.14 8.55
CA ARG A 42 2.36 15.59 9.22
C ARG A 42 3.61 15.07 8.52
N ARG A 43 4.70 15.83 8.58
CA ARG A 43 6.01 15.40 8.05
C ARG A 43 6.50 14.10 8.71
N SER A 44 6.33 13.98 10.03
CA SER A 44 6.69 12.78 10.78
C SER A 44 5.97 11.51 10.28
N ASP A 45 4.76 11.64 9.74
CA ASP A 45 4.02 10.51 9.17
C ASP A 45 4.65 10.05 7.85
N LEU A 46 5.21 10.98 7.05
CA LEU A 46 5.98 10.61 5.86
C LEU A 46 7.25 9.87 6.25
N ASP A 47 8.04 10.44 7.17
CA ASP A 47 9.32 9.87 7.59
C ASP A 47 9.09 8.44 8.09
N HIS A 48 8.08 8.24 8.95
CA HIS A 48 7.67 6.91 9.41
C HIS A 48 7.28 5.96 8.26
N CYS A 49 6.52 6.45 7.28
CA CYS A 49 6.12 5.64 6.13
C CYS A 49 7.32 5.21 5.27
N VAL A 50 8.26 6.12 5.06
CA VAL A 50 9.46 5.89 4.26
C VAL A 50 10.40 4.95 5.00
N ASP A 51 10.59 5.14 6.30
CA ASP A 51 11.38 4.22 7.14
C ASP A 51 10.82 2.80 7.10
N ARG A 52 9.49 2.64 7.25
CA ARG A 52 8.86 1.32 7.12
C ARG A 52 9.05 0.73 5.72
N LEU A 53 9.01 1.55 4.68
CA LEU A 53 9.23 1.10 3.31
C LEU A 53 10.68 0.64 3.10
N VAL A 54 11.65 1.34 3.68
CA VAL A 54 13.08 0.99 3.64
C VAL A 54 13.35 -0.28 4.46
N GLN A 55 12.84 -0.37 5.69
CA GLN A 55 12.96 -1.55 6.55
C GLN A 55 12.43 -2.82 5.88
N ARG A 56 11.34 -2.70 5.12
CA ARG A 56 10.75 -3.81 4.35
C ARG A 56 11.44 -4.08 3.02
N ARG A 57 12.59 -3.44 2.75
CA ARG A 57 13.35 -3.52 1.48
C ARG A 57 12.50 -3.14 0.27
N GLY A 58 11.49 -2.29 0.47
CA GLY A 58 10.65 -1.73 -0.60
C GLY A 58 11.27 -0.49 -1.25
N ALA A 59 12.15 0.21 -0.54
CA ALA A 59 12.90 1.33 -1.05
C ALA A 59 14.31 1.38 -0.48
N CYS A 60 15.19 2.15 -1.13
CA CYS A 60 16.51 2.50 -0.63
C CYS A 60 16.61 4.03 -0.56
N LEU A 61 17.19 4.53 0.53
CA LEU A 61 17.61 5.93 0.66
C LEU A 61 19.12 6.02 0.50
N ARG A 62 19.59 6.97 -0.30
CA ARG A 62 21.02 7.27 -0.46
C ARG A 62 21.21 8.77 -0.46
N PHE A 63 22.10 9.28 0.38
CA PHE A 63 22.46 10.68 0.34
C PHE A 63 23.28 10.98 -0.92
N ALA A 64 22.89 11.99 -1.69
CA ALA A 64 23.60 12.44 -2.87
C ALA A 64 24.22 13.81 -2.59
N ALA A 65 25.50 13.81 -2.18
CA ALA A 65 26.21 15.02 -1.77
C ALA A 65 26.17 16.13 -2.84
N GLY A 66 26.34 15.79 -4.12
CA GLY A 66 26.27 16.74 -5.22
C GLY A 66 24.88 17.37 -5.45
N GLN A 67 23.83 16.85 -4.83
CA GLN A 67 22.47 17.43 -4.87
C GLN A 67 22.02 18.00 -3.52
N GLY A 68 22.82 17.82 -2.45
CA GLY A 68 22.45 18.22 -1.08
C GLY A 68 21.17 17.59 -0.57
N ASP A 69 20.79 16.40 -1.07
CA ASP A 69 19.49 15.79 -0.78
C ASP A 69 19.58 14.25 -0.73
N TRP A 70 18.58 13.65 -0.11
CA TRP A 70 18.39 12.20 -0.10
C TRP A 70 17.68 11.76 -1.37
N LEU A 71 18.21 10.70 -2.00
CA LEU A 71 17.58 10.04 -3.13
C LEU A 71 16.85 8.80 -2.65
N LEU A 72 15.55 8.75 -2.92
CA LEU A 72 14.69 7.62 -2.67
C LEU A 72 14.54 6.80 -3.96
N SER A 73 14.90 5.52 -3.91
CA SER A 73 14.77 4.59 -5.03
C SER A 73 13.88 3.41 -4.67
N LEU A 74 12.88 3.13 -5.50
CA LEU A 74 12.01 1.97 -5.29
C LEU A 74 12.68 0.68 -5.77
N THR A 75 12.64 -0.35 -4.91
CA THR A 75 12.99 -1.70 -5.32
C THR A 75 11.89 -2.29 -6.21
N PRO A 76 12.14 -3.37 -6.98
CA PRO A 76 11.09 -4.02 -7.75
C PRO A 76 9.90 -4.46 -6.90
N ALA A 77 10.17 -4.95 -5.68
CA ALA A 77 9.15 -5.36 -4.72
C ALA A 77 8.31 -4.16 -4.25
N GLY A 78 8.95 -3.05 -3.85
CA GLY A 78 8.24 -1.85 -3.41
C GLY A 78 7.45 -1.18 -4.52
N ALA A 79 7.99 -1.13 -5.74
CA ALA A 79 7.27 -0.62 -6.91
C ALA A 79 6.00 -1.45 -7.22
N SER A 80 6.11 -2.79 -7.14
CA SER A 80 4.95 -3.68 -7.32
C SER A 80 3.90 -3.49 -6.23
N GLN A 81 4.33 -3.36 -4.97
CA GLN A 81 3.44 -3.12 -3.84
C GLN A 81 2.70 -1.79 -3.95
N LEU A 82 3.41 -0.71 -4.30
CA LEU A 82 2.80 0.62 -4.51
C LEU A 82 1.82 0.61 -5.67
N ARG A 83 2.14 -0.09 -6.77
CA ARG A 83 1.21 -0.26 -7.89
C ARG A 83 -0.06 -0.99 -7.47
N LYS A 84 0.04 -2.06 -6.67
CA LYS A 84 -1.13 -2.78 -6.12
C LYS A 84 -1.96 -1.90 -5.20
N GLN A 85 -1.31 -1.14 -4.31
CA GLN A 85 -2.01 -0.20 -3.43
C GLN A 85 -2.73 0.87 -4.25
N ARG A 86 -2.06 1.51 -5.21
CA ARG A 86 -2.71 2.51 -6.06
C ARG A 86 -3.86 1.91 -6.89
N ALA A 87 -3.71 0.68 -7.38
CA ALA A 87 -4.80 -0.01 -8.06
C ALA A 87 -6.02 -0.15 -7.15
N LEU A 88 -5.85 -0.66 -5.93
CA LEU A 88 -6.94 -0.86 -4.95
C LEU A 88 -7.70 0.43 -4.60
N TRP A 89 -7.01 1.56 -4.63
CA TRP A 89 -7.57 2.87 -4.25
C TRP A 89 -7.93 3.74 -5.46
N SER A 90 -7.69 3.26 -6.69
CA SER A 90 -8.22 3.90 -7.89
C SER A 90 -9.74 3.67 -8.01
N PRO A 91 -10.50 4.57 -8.67
CA PRO A 91 -11.92 4.34 -8.93
C PRO A 91 -12.19 2.99 -9.60
N ALA A 92 -11.31 2.57 -10.52
CA ALA A 92 -11.38 1.28 -11.19
C ALA A 92 -11.15 0.09 -10.23
N GLY A 93 -10.18 0.19 -9.32
CA GLY A 93 -9.95 -0.88 -8.34
C GLY A 93 -10.96 -0.92 -7.22
N LEU A 94 -11.53 0.21 -6.81
CA LEU A 94 -12.69 0.25 -5.90
C LEU A 94 -13.90 -0.42 -6.55
N ARG A 95 -14.20 -0.12 -7.82
CA ARG A 95 -15.23 -0.81 -8.60
C ARG A 95 -14.97 -2.32 -8.68
N ASN A 96 -13.73 -2.72 -8.97
CA ASN A 96 -13.36 -4.14 -9.05
C ASN A 96 -13.49 -4.85 -7.68
N ALA A 97 -13.06 -4.20 -6.59
CA ALA A 97 -13.20 -4.73 -5.24
C ALA A 97 -14.67 -4.91 -4.83
N LEU A 98 -15.54 -3.97 -5.19
CA LEU A 98 -16.99 -4.08 -4.99
C LEU A 98 -17.59 -5.21 -5.83
N SER A 99 -17.18 -5.35 -7.10
CA SER A 99 -17.60 -6.46 -7.96
C SER A 99 -17.19 -7.82 -7.40
N LEU A 100 -15.95 -7.96 -6.93
CA LEU A 100 -15.46 -9.17 -6.26
C LEU A 100 -16.24 -9.46 -4.97
N ARG A 101 -16.52 -8.42 -4.16
CA ARG A 101 -17.33 -8.55 -2.94
C ARG A 101 -18.74 -9.03 -3.26
N ARG A 102 -19.40 -8.41 -4.25
CA ARG A 102 -20.73 -8.82 -4.72
C ARG A 102 -20.73 -10.26 -5.23
N ARG A 103 -19.70 -10.67 -5.99
CA ARG A 103 -19.53 -12.04 -6.46
C ARG A 103 -19.42 -13.04 -5.29
N ARG A 104 -18.59 -12.74 -4.29
CA ARG A 104 -18.43 -13.60 -3.10
C ARG A 104 -19.74 -13.70 -2.29
N LEU A 105 -20.47 -12.61 -2.14
CA LEU A 105 -21.79 -12.63 -1.49
C LEU A 105 -22.79 -13.49 -2.25
N ARG A 106 -22.83 -13.38 -3.59
CA ARG A 106 -23.67 -14.26 -4.43
C ARG A 106 -23.25 -15.73 -4.33
N GLN A 107 -21.96 -16.03 -4.29
CA GLN A 107 -21.47 -17.40 -4.09
C GLN A 107 -21.87 -17.96 -2.73
N ARG A 108 -21.76 -17.16 -1.66
CA ARG A 108 -22.23 -17.54 -0.32
C ARG A 108 -23.74 -17.75 -0.27
N ALA A 109 -24.52 -16.83 -0.86
CA ALA A 109 -25.96 -16.98 -0.96
C ALA A 109 -26.34 -18.26 -1.72
N ARG A 110 -25.65 -18.57 -2.82
CA ARG A 110 -25.85 -19.82 -3.56
C ARG A 110 -25.46 -21.06 -2.74
N GLN A 111 -24.36 -21.02 -1.98
CA GLN A 111 -23.96 -22.12 -1.08
C GLN A 111 -24.97 -22.35 0.04
N VAL A 112 -25.53 -21.28 0.61
CA VAL A 112 -26.60 -21.34 1.61
C VAL A 112 -27.89 -21.90 1.01
N CYS A 113 -28.33 -21.41 -0.16
CA CYS A 113 -29.52 -21.92 -0.83
C CYS A 113 -29.33 -23.36 -1.38
N ALA A 114 -28.11 -23.76 -1.71
CA ALA A 114 -27.77 -25.11 -2.17
C ALA A 114 -27.53 -26.11 -1.02
N GLY A 115 -27.85 -25.75 0.23
CA GLY A 115 -27.79 -26.64 1.39
C GLY A 115 -26.37 -27.10 1.76
N THR A 116 -25.32 -26.55 1.15
CA THR A 116 -23.94 -26.96 1.41
C THR A 116 -23.40 -26.17 2.60
N VAL A 117 -23.79 -26.59 3.81
CA VAL A 117 -23.10 -26.22 5.04
C VAL A 117 -21.74 -26.91 5.02
N VAL A 118 -20.76 -26.30 4.36
CA VAL A 118 -19.36 -26.65 4.60
C VAL A 118 -19.02 -26.09 5.97
N ARG A 119 -19.27 -26.89 7.01
CA ARG A 119 -18.71 -26.69 8.35
C ARG A 119 -17.20 -26.53 8.16
N PRO A 120 -16.57 -25.43 8.61
CA PRO A 120 -15.12 -25.45 8.74
C PRO A 120 -14.80 -26.54 9.78
N SER A 121 -14.16 -27.61 9.33
CA SER A 121 -13.58 -28.63 10.21
C SER A 121 -12.54 -27.93 11.08
N VAL A 122 -12.97 -27.45 12.24
CA VAL A 122 -12.07 -27.12 13.34
C VAL A 122 -11.59 -28.46 13.86
N GLU A 123 -10.54 -28.99 13.22
CA GLU A 123 -9.76 -30.10 13.75
C GLU A 123 -9.15 -29.62 15.07
N ARG A 124 -9.83 -30.00 16.16
CA ARG A 124 -9.29 -29.90 17.50
C ARG A 124 -8.02 -30.75 17.53
N ARG A 125 -6.86 -30.10 17.51
CA ARG A 125 -5.65 -30.70 18.08
C ARG A 125 -5.88 -30.82 19.59
N GLN A 126 -6.28 -32.00 20.04
CA GLN A 126 -6.11 -32.39 21.44
C GLN A 126 -4.63 -32.68 21.69
N PRO A 127 -4.05 -32.21 22.81
CA PRO A 127 -2.75 -32.65 23.27
C PRO A 127 -2.91 -33.93 24.09
N ALA A 128 -2.14 -34.96 23.78
CA ALA A 128 -1.63 -35.96 24.71
C ALA A 128 -0.35 -36.54 24.08
#